data_AF-T1GYB5-F1
#
_entry.id   AF-T1GYB5-F1
#
_cell.length_a   1.000
_cell.length_b   1.000
_cell.length_c   1.000
_cell.angle_alpha   90.00
_cell.angle_beta   90.00
_cell.angle_gamma   90.00
#
_symmetry.space_group_name_H-M   'P 1'
#
loop_
_entity.id
_entity.type
_entity.pdbx_description
1 polymer ?
#
loop_
_entity_poly.entity_id
_entity_poly.type
_entity_poly.pdbx_seq_one_letter_code
_entity_poly.pdbx_strand_id
1 'polypeptide(L)'
;MVAIHHPDYKYIVIPSLYEILPHMFYNGKFVMSVNAFEFELNDIEHKVEQKYADYLKEHVHEYDHVQHKKWKHWVGLEKSQFFHDMHIMPVHEKKVFSDHMEEYNKDPHYVEMMKEIKMYWLRHETTDSFGVMNDEAKLNYLTEDFDWNMYWYYSHMRYPFWMDSEEFGFKKEHFGEFFLFNLQQILARYHMERLSQNMGHCDAFHWEKEVRHGYNPHLVTYGYEAFSMRPNFWEMDFDDDNFWMDKIEDFERRIRDVVDKGVYHMANGEKIDLRHPEGIDYIGKMFMGHSDVIDKYFFGNWILFSNVILSG
;
A
#
# COMPACT_ATOMS: atom_id res chain seq x y z
N MET A 1 7.12 -13.58 0.12
CA MET A 1 8.43 -13.93 -0.48
C MET A 1 8.56 -15.40 -0.79
N VAL A 2 8.58 -16.29 0.22
CA VAL A 2 8.76 -17.74 -0.03
C VAL A 2 7.73 -18.28 -1.01
N ALA A 3 6.44 -17.95 -0.83
CA ALA A 3 5.37 -18.35 -1.74
C ALA A 3 5.55 -17.88 -3.21
N ILE A 4 6.30 -16.81 -3.45
CA ILE A 4 6.53 -16.26 -4.80
C ILE A 4 7.68 -16.98 -5.52
N HIS A 5 8.69 -17.42 -4.76
CA HIS A 5 9.97 -17.89 -5.32
C HIS A 5 10.20 -19.40 -5.18
N HIS A 6 9.58 -20.05 -4.19
CA HIS A 6 9.80 -21.47 -3.96
C HIS A 6 9.07 -22.31 -5.02
N PRO A 7 9.73 -23.29 -5.67
CA PRO A 7 9.12 -24.13 -6.71
C PRO A 7 7.83 -24.84 -6.28
N ASP A 8 7.78 -25.30 -5.02
CA ASP A 8 6.60 -26.02 -4.48
C ASP A 8 5.36 -25.15 -4.35
N TYR A 9 5.52 -23.82 -4.34
CA TYR A 9 4.42 -22.86 -4.24
C TYR A 9 4.07 -22.22 -5.58
N LYS A 10 4.69 -22.68 -6.68
CA LYS A 10 4.32 -22.28 -8.03
C LYS A 10 2.84 -22.59 -8.23
N TYR A 11 2.06 -21.57 -8.60
CA TYR A 11 0.59 -21.58 -8.76
C TYR A 11 -0.24 -21.42 -7.48
N ILE A 12 0.36 -21.24 -6.30
CA ILE A 12 -0.41 -20.80 -5.14
C ILE A 12 -0.86 -19.35 -5.35
N VAL A 13 -2.16 -19.12 -5.19
CA VAL A 13 -2.73 -17.78 -5.16
C VAL A 13 -2.51 -17.19 -3.77
N ILE A 14 -1.85 -16.03 -3.72
CA ILE A 14 -1.62 -15.29 -2.49
C ILE A 14 -2.74 -14.26 -2.37
N PRO A 15 -3.34 -14.05 -1.18
CA PRO A 15 -4.31 -12.98 -0.99
C PRO A 15 -3.70 -11.61 -1.31
N SER A 16 -4.55 -10.68 -1.72
CA SER A 16 -4.12 -9.32 -2.04
C SER A 16 -3.54 -8.62 -0.81
N LEU A 17 -2.56 -7.74 -1.00
CA LEU A 17 -1.84 -7.16 0.13
C LEU A 17 -2.73 -6.32 1.04
N TYR A 18 -3.73 -5.62 0.50
CA TYR A 18 -4.69 -4.83 1.27
C TYR A 18 -5.61 -5.67 2.17
N GLU A 19 -5.72 -6.98 1.93
CA GLU A 19 -6.43 -7.91 2.82
C GLU A 19 -5.56 -8.34 4.00
N ILE A 20 -4.25 -8.42 3.78
CA ILE A 20 -3.26 -8.84 4.80
C ILE A 20 -2.84 -7.65 5.67
N LEU A 21 -2.66 -6.48 5.07
CA LEU A 21 -2.15 -5.26 5.72
C LEU A 21 -3.09 -4.06 5.45
N PRO A 22 -4.37 -4.11 5.87
CA PRO A 22 -5.34 -3.06 5.54
C PRO A 22 -4.91 -1.66 6.02
N HIS A 23 -4.23 -1.56 7.17
CA HIS A 23 -3.75 -0.28 7.71
C HIS A 23 -2.75 0.47 6.82
N MET A 24 -2.16 -0.19 5.81
CA MET A 24 -1.26 0.43 4.83
C MET A 24 -1.98 0.92 3.58
N PHE A 25 -3.26 0.59 3.41
CA PHE A 25 -4.07 0.90 2.23
C PHE A 25 -5.28 1.79 2.54
N TYR A 26 -5.78 1.72 3.77
CA TYR A 26 -6.85 2.59 4.25
C TYR A 26 -6.29 3.73 5.10
N ASN A 27 -6.85 4.93 4.92
CA ASN A 27 -6.48 6.05 5.77
C ASN A 27 -6.84 5.81 7.25
N GLY A 28 -6.12 6.47 8.14
CA GLY A 28 -6.21 6.32 9.59
C GLY A 28 -7.60 6.65 10.14
N LYS A 29 -8.31 7.60 9.53
CA LYS A 29 -9.71 7.88 9.92
C LYS A 29 -10.58 6.65 9.68
N PHE A 30 -10.46 6.00 8.53
CA PHE A 30 -11.20 4.78 8.22
C PHE A 30 -10.84 3.65 9.18
N VAL A 31 -9.54 3.40 9.40
CA VAL A 31 -9.05 2.38 10.34
C VAL A 31 -9.61 2.62 11.75
N MET A 32 -9.54 3.85 12.25
CA MET A 32 -10.09 4.22 13.56
C MET A 32 -11.62 4.09 13.60
N SER A 33 -12.31 4.42 12.50
CA SER A 33 -13.77 4.31 12.40
C SER A 33 -14.23 2.85 12.44
N VAL A 34 -13.49 1.94 11.81
CA VAL A 34 -13.78 0.50 11.87
C VAL A 34 -13.63 -0.04 13.30
N ASN A 35 -12.58 0.37 14.02
CA ASN A 35 -12.41 -0.04 15.41
C ASN A 35 -13.48 0.54 16.35
N ALA A 36 -13.83 1.81 16.17
CA ALA A 36 -14.91 2.43 16.93
C ALA A 36 -16.25 1.72 16.66
N PHE A 37 -16.53 1.41 15.39
CA PHE A 37 -17.69 0.63 14.97
C PHE A 37 -17.74 -0.74 15.67
N GLU A 38 -16.62 -1.47 15.73
CA GLU A 38 -16.57 -2.76 16.41
C GLU A 38 -16.89 -2.62 17.92
N PHE A 39 -16.32 -1.62 18.58
CA PHE A 39 -16.57 -1.36 20.00
C PHE A 39 -18.04 -1.00 20.27
N GLU A 40 -18.62 -0.09 19.48
CA GLU A 40 -20.02 0.33 19.63
C GLU A 40 -20.98 -0.82 19.35
N LEU A 41 -20.70 -1.62 18.32
CA LEU A 41 -21.49 -2.81 18.00
C LEU A 41 -21.46 -3.81 19.16
N ASN A 42 -20.29 -4.09 19.72
CA ASN A 42 -20.14 -4.99 20.87
C ASN A 42 -20.87 -4.48 22.12
N ASP A 43 -20.82 -3.17 22.40
CA ASP A 43 -21.55 -2.56 23.51
C ASP A 43 -23.08 -2.63 23.32
N ILE A 44 -23.56 -2.40 22.09
CA ILE A 44 -24.98 -2.57 21.75
C ILE A 44 -25.41 -4.03 21.93
N GLU A 45 -24.63 -4.99 21.44
CA GLU A 45 -24.93 -6.42 21.61
C GLU A 45 -24.96 -6.80 23.09
N HIS A 46 -23.99 -6.33 23.89
CA HIS A 46 -23.96 -6.58 25.32
C HIS A 46 -25.17 -6.00 26.06
N LYS A 47 -25.54 -4.74 25.79
CA LYS A 47 -26.72 -4.10 26.38
C LYS A 47 -28.01 -4.81 26.02
N VAL A 48 -28.13 -5.26 24.78
CA VAL A 48 -29.29 -6.05 24.31
C VAL A 48 -29.36 -7.39 25.04
N GLU A 49 -28.24 -8.09 25.18
CA GLU A 49 -28.18 -9.37 25.89
C GLU A 49 -28.49 -9.22 27.39
N GLN A 50 -27.98 -8.16 28.03
CA GLN A 50 -28.31 -7.84 29.42
C GLN A 50 -29.81 -7.57 29.60
N LYS A 51 -30.40 -6.70 28.78
CA LYS A 51 -31.85 -6.43 28.82
C LYS A 51 -32.66 -7.71 28.59
N TYR A 52 -32.21 -8.59 27.70
CA TYR A 52 -32.85 -9.89 27.48
C TYR A 52 -32.75 -10.79 28.72
N ALA A 53 -31.57 -10.88 29.33
CA ALA A 53 -31.37 -11.67 30.54
C ALA A 53 -32.23 -11.17 31.71
N ASP A 54 -32.34 -9.85 31.89
CA ASP A 54 -33.19 -9.25 32.92
C ASP A 54 -34.68 -9.44 32.62
N TYR A 55 -35.09 -9.28 31.35
CA TYR A 55 -36.44 -9.63 30.91
C TYR A 55 -36.80 -11.08 31.25
N LEU A 56 -35.91 -12.04 30.95
CA LEU A 56 -36.12 -13.45 31.27
C LEU A 56 -36.24 -13.68 32.79
N LYS A 57 -35.44 -13.01 33.62
CA LYS A 57 -35.53 -13.13 35.09
C LYS A 57 -36.88 -12.65 35.62
N GLU A 58 -37.44 -11.59 35.05
CA GLU A 58 -38.68 -10.97 35.53
C GLU A 58 -39.95 -11.62 34.96
N HIS A 59 -39.90 -12.14 33.73
CA HIS A 59 -41.10 -12.52 32.97
C HIS A 59 -41.19 -14.01 32.64
N VAL A 60 -40.17 -14.81 32.94
CA VAL A 60 -40.14 -16.22 32.56
C VAL A 60 -39.93 -17.12 33.79
N HIS A 61 -41.03 -17.69 34.28
CA HIS A 61 -41.00 -18.94 35.06
C HIS A 61 -41.17 -20.18 34.13
N GLU A 62 -41.70 -19.99 32.92
CA GLU A 62 -41.87 -20.98 31.84
C GLU A 62 -41.78 -20.28 30.46
N TYR A 63 -41.20 -20.93 29.46
CA TYR A 63 -40.83 -20.32 28.17
C TYR A 63 -42.06 -19.95 27.29
N ASP A 64 -42.26 -18.65 27.00
CA ASP A 64 -43.31 -18.13 26.09
C ASP A 64 -42.74 -17.69 24.72
N HIS A 65 -43.12 -18.43 23.67
CA HIS A 65 -42.71 -18.18 22.28
C HIS A 65 -43.17 -16.83 21.70
N VAL A 66 -44.29 -16.26 22.16
CA VAL A 66 -44.84 -15.01 21.61
C VAL A 66 -44.03 -13.81 22.07
N GLN A 67 -43.65 -13.79 23.35
CA GLN A 67 -42.82 -12.75 23.92
C GLN A 67 -41.41 -12.74 23.32
N HIS A 68 -40.83 -13.93 23.12
CA HIS A 68 -39.54 -14.09 22.45
C HIS A 68 -39.52 -13.48 21.04
N LYS A 69 -40.61 -13.63 20.28
CA LYS A 69 -40.74 -13.03 18.93
C LYS A 69 -40.78 -11.50 18.97
N LYS A 70 -41.55 -10.90 19.91
CA LYS A 70 -41.63 -9.44 20.07
C LYS A 70 -40.28 -8.85 20.46
N TRP A 71 -39.57 -9.50 21.37
CA TRP A 71 -38.23 -9.10 21.78
C TRP A 71 -37.25 -9.14 20.61
N LYS A 72 -37.19 -10.26 19.87
CA LYS A 72 -36.36 -10.37 18.66
C LYS A 72 -36.64 -9.28 17.63
N HIS A 73 -37.91 -8.90 17.46
CA HIS A 73 -38.29 -7.81 16.55
C HIS A 73 -37.75 -6.46 17.02
N TRP A 74 -37.91 -6.14 18.31
CA TRP A 74 -37.41 -4.88 18.89
C TRP A 74 -35.87 -4.78 18.82
N VAL A 75 -35.15 -5.85 19.14
CA VAL A 75 -33.68 -5.93 18.97
C VAL A 75 -33.28 -5.69 17.51
N GLY A 76 -34.03 -6.26 16.57
CA GLY A 76 -33.81 -6.04 15.15
C GLY A 76 -33.96 -4.56 14.75
N LEU A 77 -34.93 -3.85 15.34
CA LEU A 77 -35.14 -2.42 15.09
C LEU A 77 -34.00 -1.55 15.65
N GLU A 78 -33.56 -1.80 16.90
CA GLU A 78 -32.43 -1.05 17.49
C GLU A 78 -31.15 -1.21 16.66
N LYS A 79 -30.83 -2.45 16.25
CA LYS A 79 -29.68 -2.71 15.38
C LYS A 79 -29.84 -2.01 14.03
N SER A 80 -31.03 -2.05 13.43
CA SER A 80 -31.29 -1.39 12.15
C SER A 80 -31.12 0.13 12.22
N GLN A 81 -31.53 0.75 13.32
CA GLN A 81 -31.36 2.19 13.54
C GLN A 81 -29.88 2.56 13.66
N PHE A 82 -29.10 1.80 14.43
CA PHE A 82 -27.65 2.00 14.55
C PHE A 82 -26.92 1.94 13.19
N PHE A 83 -27.21 0.93 12.37
CA PHE A 83 -26.58 0.81 11.05
C PHE A 83 -26.94 1.98 10.13
N HIS A 84 -28.18 2.48 10.20
CA HIS A 84 -28.61 3.65 9.44
C HIS A 84 -27.82 4.91 9.86
N ASP A 85 -27.67 5.14 11.16
CA ASP A 85 -26.98 6.32 11.69
C ASP A 85 -25.48 6.30 11.34
N MET A 86 -24.87 5.11 11.34
CA MET A 86 -23.49 4.87 10.90
C MET A 86 -23.29 4.88 9.39
N HIS A 87 -24.35 5.07 8.59
CA HIS A 87 -24.33 4.98 7.12
C HIS A 87 -23.76 3.64 6.60
N ILE A 88 -23.94 2.57 7.37
CA ILE A 88 -23.51 1.22 7.00
C ILE A 88 -24.61 0.61 6.14
N MET A 89 -24.25 0.13 4.95
CA MET A 89 -25.22 -0.48 4.05
C MET A 89 -25.53 -1.91 4.51
N PRO A 90 -26.77 -2.22 4.96
CA PRO A 90 -27.15 -3.59 5.26
C PRO A 90 -27.15 -4.42 3.96
N VAL A 91 -26.82 -5.71 4.08
CA VAL A 91 -26.63 -6.71 3.01
C VAL A 91 -27.81 -6.88 2.03
N HIS A 92 -28.90 -6.13 2.19
CA HIS A 92 -30.13 -6.29 1.40
C HIS A 92 -30.07 -5.67 0.00
N GLU A 93 -29.12 -4.80 -0.31
CA GLU A 93 -28.94 -4.27 -1.66
C GLU A 93 -27.70 -4.89 -2.33
N LYS A 94 -27.97 -5.82 -3.25
CA LYS A 94 -27.01 -6.40 -4.21
C LYS A 94 -26.45 -5.34 -5.17
N LYS A 95 -25.78 -4.29 -4.68
CA LYS A 95 -25.19 -3.30 -5.56
C LYS A 95 -23.75 -3.00 -5.19
N VAL A 96 -22.93 -3.35 -6.19
CA VAL A 96 -21.53 -2.98 -6.44
C VAL A 96 -20.50 -3.81 -5.68
N PHE A 97 -20.19 -5.01 -6.16
CA PHE A 97 -18.89 -5.64 -5.87
C PHE A 97 -18.38 -6.38 -7.11
N SER A 98 -17.14 -6.02 -7.51
CA SER A 98 -16.15 -6.69 -8.37
C SER A 98 -16.66 -7.51 -9.57
N ASP A 99 -16.03 -7.32 -10.73
CA ASP A 99 -16.29 -8.04 -11.99
C ASP A 99 -16.17 -9.58 -11.89
N HIS A 100 -15.74 -10.15 -10.75
CA HIS A 100 -15.55 -11.60 -10.56
C HIS A 100 -16.39 -12.24 -9.44
N MET A 101 -17.20 -11.48 -8.68
CA MET A 101 -18.02 -12.04 -7.60
C MET A 101 -19.11 -13.01 -8.10
N GLU A 102 -19.51 -12.90 -9.37
CA GLU A 102 -20.47 -13.82 -9.97
C GLU A 102 -19.97 -15.27 -10.07
N GLU A 103 -18.66 -15.48 -10.18
CA GLU A 103 -18.09 -16.83 -10.27
C GLU A 103 -18.05 -17.51 -8.90
N TYR A 104 -17.61 -16.79 -7.87
CA TYR A 104 -17.59 -17.28 -6.49
C TYR A 104 -19.00 -17.60 -5.96
N ASN A 105 -19.98 -16.77 -6.29
CA ASN A 105 -21.38 -17.01 -5.89
C ASN A 105 -22.01 -18.25 -6.55
N LYS A 106 -21.34 -18.87 -7.54
CA LYS A 106 -21.74 -20.14 -8.16
C LYS A 106 -21.05 -21.35 -7.53
N ASP A 107 -19.97 -21.17 -6.78
CA ASP A 107 -19.27 -22.25 -6.08
C ASP A 107 -20.02 -22.66 -4.80
N PRO A 108 -20.53 -23.90 -4.70
CA PRO A 108 -21.23 -24.37 -3.51
C PRO A 108 -20.39 -24.30 -2.23
N HIS A 109 -19.08 -24.47 -2.32
CA HIS A 109 -18.19 -24.41 -1.17
C HIS A 109 -18.06 -22.98 -0.63
N TYR A 110 -17.89 -22.01 -1.52
CA TYR A 110 -17.87 -20.59 -1.16
C TYR A 110 -19.22 -20.16 -0.55
N VAL A 111 -20.33 -20.54 -1.19
CA VAL A 111 -21.67 -20.22 -0.67
C VAL A 111 -21.90 -20.81 0.72
N GLU A 112 -21.47 -22.05 0.96
CA GLU A 112 -21.56 -22.68 2.29
C GLU A 112 -20.72 -21.93 3.32
N MET A 113 -19.46 -21.61 2.99
CA MET A 113 -18.55 -20.86 3.86
C MET A 113 -19.13 -19.48 4.24
N MET A 114 -19.74 -18.79 3.28
CA MET A 114 -20.29 -17.44 3.49
C MET A 114 -21.60 -17.41 4.30
N LYS A 115 -22.29 -18.54 4.49
CA LYS A 115 -23.60 -18.57 5.21
C LYS A 115 -23.52 -18.04 6.63
N GLU A 116 -22.41 -18.27 7.32
CA GLU A 116 -22.22 -17.87 8.72
C GLU A 116 -21.45 -16.55 8.88
N ILE A 117 -20.94 -15.99 7.78
CA ILE A 117 -20.14 -14.77 7.79
C ILE A 117 -21.06 -13.54 7.74
N LYS A 118 -20.94 -12.67 8.75
CA LYS A 118 -21.56 -11.35 8.74
C LYS A 118 -20.59 -10.37 8.07
N MET A 119 -21.02 -9.75 6.97
CA MET A 119 -20.25 -8.71 6.29
C MET A 119 -20.82 -7.33 6.59
N TYR A 120 -19.92 -6.36 6.80
CA TYR A 120 -20.25 -4.95 6.95
C TYR A 120 -19.54 -4.15 5.88
N TRP A 121 -20.24 -3.17 5.32
CA TRP A 121 -19.72 -2.31 4.26
C TRP A 121 -19.60 -0.89 4.78
N LEU A 122 -18.38 -0.37 4.79
CA LEU A 122 -18.08 1.01 5.16
C LEU A 122 -17.54 1.73 3.93
N ARG A 123 -18.00 2.97 3.72
CA ARG A 123 -17.50 3.81 2.65
C ARG A 123 -16.10 4.32 2.99
N HIS A 124 -15.15 4.08 2.10
CA HIS A 124 -13.83 4.69 2.14
C HIS A 124 -13.79 5.88 1.17
N GLU A 125 -13.14 6.96 1.60
CA GLU A 125 -12.85 8.13 0.77
C GLU A 125 -11.34 8.34 0.75
N THR A 126 -10.83 8.89 -0.36
CA THR A 126 -9.44 9.28 -0.52
C THR A 126 -9.10 10.48 0.38
N THR A 127 -7.81 10.71 0.62
CA THR A 127 -7.38 11.70 1.64
C THR A 127 -7.79 13.15 1.34
N ASP A 128 -8.07 13.50 0.09
CA ASP A 128 -8.55 14.83 -0.31
C ASP A 128 -9.90 15.19 0.32
N SER A 129 -10.69 14.19 0.73
CA SER A 129 -11.95 14.43 1.43
C SER A 129 -11.77 15.02 2.83
N PHE A 130 -10.57 14.91 3.41
CA PHE A 130 -10.21 15.52 4.71
C PHE A 130 -9.68 16.95 4.57
N GLY A 131 -9.25 17.34 3.38
CA GLY A 131 -8.66 18.63 3.10
C GLY A 131 -7.60 18.53 2.01
N VAL A 132 -7.56 19.55 1.14
CA VAL A 132 -6.59 19.62 0.04
C VAL A 132 -5.33 20.30 0.52
N MET A 133 -4.22 19.56 0.61
CA MET A 133 -2.92 20.11 1.02
C MET A 133 -2.24 20.91 -0.09
N ASN A 134 -2.30 20.40 -1.31
CA ASN A 134 -1.73 21.02 -2.51
C ASN A 134 -2.40 20.42 -3.76
N ASP A 135 -2.03 20.91 -4.95
CA ASP A 135 -2.63 20.49 -6.21
C ASP A 135 -2.43 19.00 -6.55
N GLU A 136 -1.45 18.32 -5.94
CA GLU A 136 -1.22 16.88 -6.16
C GLU A 136 -2.38 16.01 -5.63
N ALA A 137 -3.20 16.54 -4.71
CA ALA A 137 -4.38 15.84 -4.19
C ALA A 137 -5.38 15.44 -5.30
N LYS A 138 -5.36 16.13 -6.45
CA LYS A 138 -6.17 15.77 -7.63
C LYS A 138 -5.87 14.36 -8.16
N LEU A 139 -4.72 13.80 -7.82
CA LEU A 139 -4.27 12.47 -8.24
C LEU A 139 -4.45 11.41 -7.18
N ASN A 140 -5.04 11.73 -6.02
CA ASN A 140 -5.18 10.78 -4.91
C ASN A 140 -5.93 9.50 -5.32
N TYR A 141 -6.93 9.60 -6.19
CA TYR A 141 -7.64 8.42 -6.70
C TYR A 141 -6.74 7.44 -7.48
N LEU A 142 -5.60 7.90 -8.02
CA LEU A 142 -4.58 7.04 -8.63
C LEU A 142 -3.52 6.66 -7.59
N THR A 143 -2.97 7.63 -6.86
CA THR A 143 -1.82 7.39 -5.99
C THR A 143 -2.17 6.62 -4.71
N GLU A 144 -3.43 6.65 -4.28
CA GLU A 144 -3.98 5.84 -3.19
C GLU A 144 -4.76 4.61 -3.71
N ASP A 145 -4.81 4.40 -5.03
CA ASP A 145 -5.43 3.21 -5.59
C ASP A 145 -4.70 1.94 -5.10
N PHE A 146 -5.48 0.93 -4.74
CA PHE A 146 -4.94 -0.28 -4.13
C PHE A 146 -4.09 -1.07 -5.13
N ASP A 147 -4.55 -1.18 -6.37
CA ASP A 147 -3.85 -1.95 -7.41
C ASP A 147 -2.59 -1.22 -7.87
N TRP A 148 -2.60 0.11 -7.93
CA TRP A 148 -1.42 0.93 -8.21
C TRP A 148 -0.29 0.67 -7.19
N ASN A 149 -0.61 0.74 -5.90
CA ASN A 149 0.34 0.50 -4.81
C ASN A 149 0.78 -0.97 -4.75
N MET A 150 -0.16 -1.89 -4.94
CA MET A 150 0.09 -3.33 -4.91
C MET A 150 0.94 -3.79 -6.10
N TYR A 151 0.78 -3.18 -7.29
CA TYR A 151 1.63 -3.42 -8.44
C TYR A 151 3.10 -3.11 -8.15
N TRP A 152 3.37 -1.96 -7.52
CA TRP A 152 4.73 -1.59 -7.13
C TRP A 152 5.30 -2.58 -6.11
N TYR A 153 4.51 -2.95 -5.10
CA TYR A 153 4.90 -3.96 -4.10
C TYR A 153 5.25 -5.31 -4.75
N TYR A 154 4.37 -5.88 -5.56
CA TYR A 154 4.62 -7.18 -6.18
C TYR A 154 5.76 -7.15 -7.19
N SER A 155 5.98 -6.02 -7.87
CA SER A 155 7.17 -5.83 -8.72
C SER A 155 8.46 -5.99 -7.91
N HIS A 156 8.55 -5.40 -6.72
CA HIS A 156 9.71 -5.54 -5.82
C HIS A 156 9.81 -6.93 -5.20
N MET A 157 8.67 -7.56 -4.89
CA MET A 157 8.68 -8.91 -4.31
C MET A 157 9.05 -9.98 -5.33
N ARG A 158 8.69 -9.78 -6.59
CA ARG A 158 9.10 -10.63 -7.71
C ARG A 158 10.56 -10.40 -8.09
N TYR A 159 11.05 -9.17 -7.99
CA TYR A 159 12.43 -8.79 -8.32
C TYR A 159 13.11 -8.07 -7.14
N PRO A 160 13.37 -8.80 -6.04
CA PRO A 160 13.87 -8.23 -4.80
C PRO A 160 15.33 -7.81 -4.92
N PHE A 161 15.59 -6.52 -4.69
CA PHE A 161 16.94 -5.96 -4.82
C PHE A 161 17.99 -6.60 -3.91
N TRP A 162 17.57 -7.21 -2.79
CA TRP A 162 18.46 -7.79 -1.79
C TRP A 162 18.80 -9.27 -2.01
N MET A 163 18.18 -9.96 -2.97
CA MET A 163 18.43 -11.39 -3.20
C MET A 163 19.44 -11.60 -4.32
N ASP A 164 20.30 -12.60 -4.15
CA ASP A 164 21.35 -12.96 -5.12
C ASP A 164 20.75 -13.71 -6.32
N SER A 165 21.04 -13.27 -7.54
CA SER A 165 20.44 -13.89 -8.72
C SER A 165 20.94 -15.31 -8.98
N GLU A 166 22.13 -15.68 -8.52
CA GLU A 166 22.72 -17.00 -8.74
C GLU A 166 22.15 -18.03 -7.78
N GLU A 167 22.04 -17.68 -6.49
CA GLU A 167 21.45 -18.54 -5.46
C GLU A 167 20.00 -18.92 -5.79
N PHE A 168 19.20 -17.96 -6.27
CA PHE A 168 17.78 -18.16 -6.54
C PHE A 168 17.48 -18.53 -8.01
N GLY A 169 18.50 -18.74 -8.84
CA GLY A 169 18.36 -19.24 -10.21
C GLY A 169 17.85 -18.21 -11.22
N PHE A 170 17.94 -16.91 -10.89
CA PHE A 170 17.51 -15.79 -11.73
C PHE A 170 18.65 -15.12 -12.50
N LYS A 171 19.86 -15.70 -12.53
CA LYS A 171 21.05 -15.12 -13.18
C LYS A 171 20.86 -14.73 -14.66
N LYS A 172 19.88 -15.32 -15.34
CA LYS A 172 19.54 -15.01 -16.74
C LYS A 172 18.51 -13.88 -16.89
N GLU A 173 17.96 -13.38 -15.79
CA GLU A 173 16.94 -12.35 -15.80
C GLU A 173 17.63 -10.97 -15.84
N HIS A 174 17.22 -10.13 -16.79
CA HIS A 174 17.73 -8.77 -16.99
C HIS A 174 17.06 -7.81 -15.99
N PHE A 175 17.31 -8.01 -14.70
CA PHE A 175 16.65 -7.29 -13.61
C PHE A 175 16.79 -5.77 -13.67
N GLY A 176 17.97 -5.28 -14.02
CA GLY A 176 18.22 -3.85 -14.13
C GLY A 176 17.46 -3.23 -15.29
N GLU A 177 17.45 -3.92 -16.44
CA GLU A 177 16.66 -3.51 -17.61
C GLU A 177 15.17 -3.49 -17.27
N PHE A 178 14.67 -4.56 -16.66
CA PHE A 178 13.26 -4.65 -16.25
C PHE A 178 12.88 -3.54 -15.28
N PHE A 179 13.74 -3.20 -14.31
CA PHE A 179 13.49 -2.13 -13.36
C PHE A 179 13.37 -0.76 -14.03
N LEU A 180 14.32 -0.42 -14.89
CA LEU A 180 14.28 0.85 -15.62
C LEU A 180 13.06 0.91 -16.53
N PHE A 181 12.73 -0.19 -17.22
CA PHE A 181 11.51 -0.29 -18.02
C PHE A 181 10.25 -0.12 -17.17
N ASN A 182 10.14 -0.82 -16.05
CA ASN A 182 8.99 -0.77 -15.14
C ASN A 182 8.79 0.64 -14.59
N LEU A 183 9.87 1.27 -14.10
CA LEU A 183 9.86 2.65 -13.62
C LEU A 183 9.44 3.62 -14.72
N GLN A 184 9.98 3.48 -15.93
CA GLN A 184 9.59 4.30 -17.08
C GLN A 184 8.09 4.15 -17.40
N GLN A 185 7.54 2.93 -17.39
CA GLN A 185 6.12 2.70 -17.66
C GLN A 185 5.22 3.33 -16.58
N ILE A 186 5.57 3.18 -15.30
CA ILE A 186 4.83 3.81 -14.19
C ILE A 186 4.86 5.33 -14.32
N LEU A 187 6.04 5.92 -14.55
CA LEU A 187 6.19 7.36 -14.71
C LEU A 187 5.42 7.89 -15.92
N ALA A 188 5.45 7.18 -17.05
CA ALA A 188 4.66 7.54 -18.23
C ALA A 188 3.16 7.51 -17.93
N ARG A 189 2.67 6.46 -17.25
CA ARG A 189 1.27 6.31 -16.86
C ARG A 189 0.81 7.39 -15.88
N TYR A 190 1.64 7.71 -14.88
CA TYR A 190 1.41 8.81 -13.94
C TYR A 190 1.37 10.16 -14.66
N HIS A 191 2.31 10.40 -15.59
CA HIS A 191 2.34 11.61 -16.40
C HIS A 191 1.08 11.78 -17.26
N MET A 192 0.52 10.70 -17.81
CA MET A 192 -0.76 10.76 -18.52
C MET A 192 -1.92 11.22 -17.62
N GLU A 193 -1.96 10.82 -16.33
CA GLU A 193 -2.97 11.37 -15.42
C GLU A 193 -2.75 12.85 -15.11
N ARG A 194 -1.50 13.27 -14.91
CA ARG A 194 -1.18 14.69 -14.72
C ARG A 194 -1.70 15.54 -15.87
N LEU A 195 -1.49 15.08 -17.11
CA LEU A 195 -1.99 15.79 -18.30
C LEU A 195 -3.51 15.84 -18.32
N SER A 196 -4.19 14.76 -17.94
CA SER A 196 -5.66 14.68 -17.86
C SER A 196 -6.25 15.63 -16.81
N GLN A 197 -5.48 15.92 -15.76
CA GLN A 197 -5.82 16.90 -14.71
C GLN A 197 -5.25 18.30 -14.96
N ASN A 198 -4.70 18.56 -16.15
CA ASN A 198 -4.08 19.85 -16.52
C ASN A 198 -2.96 20.30 -15.56
N MET A 199 -2.20 19.36 -14.99
CA MET A 199 -1.11 19.61 -14.05
C MET A 199 0.26 19.74 -14.73
N GLY A 200 0.35 19.43 -16.02
CA GLY A 200 1.60 19.50 -16.78
C GLY A 200 2.62 18.44 -16.38
N HIS A 201 3.90 18.72 -16.65
CA HIS A 201 5.01 17.79 -16.38
C HIS A 201 5.38 17.80 -14.89
N CYS A 202 6.08 16.77 -14.43
CA CYS A 202 6.66 16.78 -13.08
C CYS A 202 7.77 17.84 -13.01
N ASP A 203 7.79 18.61 -11.92
CA ASP A 203 8.86 19.58 -11.66
C ASP A 203 10.20 18.86 -11.46
N ALA A 204 11.28 19.49 -11.93
CA ALA A 204 12.62 18.98 -11.70
C ALA A 204 13.01 19.12 -10.22
N PHE A 205 13.37 18.00 -9.60
CA PHE A 205 13.80 17.94 -8.22
C PHE A 205 15.26 18.40 -8.05
N HIS A 206 15.55 19.10 -6.96
CA HIS A 206 16.90 19.51 -6.56
C HIS A 206 17.01 19.37 -5.05
N TRP A 207 18.08 18.75 -4.56
CA TRP A 207 18.30 18.55 -3.13
C TRP A 207 18.37 19.88 -2.37
N GLU A 208 19.14 20.85 -2.86
CA GLU A 208 19.34 22.15 -2.20
C GLU A 208 18.12 23.10 -2.22
N LYS A 209 16.98 22.67 -2.77
CA LYS A 209 15.77 23.49 -2.87
C LYS A 209 14.66 22.91 -2.02
N GLU A 210 13.79 23.80 -1.56
CA GLU A 210 12.54 23.41 -0.90
C GLU A 210 11.72 22.42 -1.76
N VAL A 211 11.14 21.43 -1.10
CA VAL A 211 10.17 20.52 -1.70
C VAL A 211 8.81 21.20 -1.64
N ARG A 212 8.41 21.79 -2.77
CA ARG A 212 7.17 22.58 -2.89
C ARG A 212 5.92 21.80 -2.47
N HIS A 213 5.80 20.57 -2.95
CA HIS A 213 4.65 19.71 -2.69
C HIS A 213 4.94 18.77 -1.51
N GLY A 214 4.35 19.10 -0.37
CA GLY A 214 4.33 18.26 0.82
C GLY A 214 3.45 17.02 0.64
N TYR A 215 3.50 16.12 1.62
CA TYR A 215 2.70 14.91 1.66
C TYR A 215 2.32 14.57 3.10
N ASN A 216 1.01 14.43 3.34
CA ASN A 216 0.47 13.86 4.56
C ASN A 216 -0.08 12.47 4.23
N PRO A 217 0.56 11.38 4.70
CA PRO A 217 0.10 10.03 4.37
C PRO A 217 -1.31 9.73 4.88
N HIS A 218 -1.75 10.43 5.95
CA HIS A 218 -2.96 10.07 6.70
C HIS A 218 -3.01 8.59 7.11
N LEU A 219 -1.88 7.89 7.15
CA LEU A 219 -1.77 6.50 7.59
C LEU A 219 -1.51 6.45 9.09
N VAL A 220 -1.87 5.32 9.69
CA VAL A 220 -1.58 5.01 11.09
C VAL A 220 -0.87 3.66 11.17
N THR A 221 0.09 3.55 12.07
CA THR A 221 0.76 2.27 12.34
C THR A 221 -0.24 1.28 12.94
N TYR A 222 0.17 0.02 13.05
CA TYR A 222 -0.61 -0.97 13.82
C TYR A 222 -0.89 -0.52 15.27
N GLY A 223 -0.03 0.32 15.85
CA GLY A 223 -0.20 0.93 17.17
C GLY A 223 -1.05 2.22 17.18
N TYR A 224 -1.66 2.59 16.06
CA TYR A 224 -2.43 3.83 15.86
C TYR A 224 -1.61 5.13 15.94
N GLU A 225 -0.29 5.03 15.78
CA GLU A 225 0.58 6.20 15.70
C GLU A 225 0.53 6.77 14.29
N ALA A 226 0.40 8.09 14.16
CA ALA A 226 0.40 8.74 12.86
C ALA A 226 1.78 8.64 12.19
N PHE A 227 1.79 8.43 10.88
CA PHE A 227 3.03 8.51 10.09
C PHE A 227 3.55 9.95 10.04
N SER A 228 4.86 10.11 9.82
CA SER A 228 5.47 11.41 9.55
C SER A 228 4.82 12.08 8.34
N MET A 229 4.70 13.41 8.42
CA MET A 229 4.16 14.25 7.36
C MET A 229 5.24 15.25 6.95
N ARG A 230 5.37 15.47 5.64
CA ARG A 230 6.22 16.52 5.08
C ARG A 230 5.36 17.73 4.70
N PRO A 231 5.57 18.94 5.26
CA PRO A 231 4.80 20.12 4.90
C PRO A 231 5.10 20.58 3.46
N ASN A 232 4.26 21.46 2.91
CA ASN A 232 4.59 22.15 1.65
C ASN A 232 5.77 23.09 1.88
N PHE A 233 6.56 23.31 0.83
CA PHE A 233 7.77 24.15 0.89
C PHE A 233 8.72 23.69 2.00
N TRP A 234 8.86 22.37 2.15
CA TRP A 234 9.73 21.79 3.17
C TRP A 234 11.18 21.92 2.74
N GLU A 235 12.01 22.51 3.59
CA GLU A 235 13.45 22.62 3.40
C GLU A 235 14.13 21.43 4.07
N MET A 236 15.08 20.83 3.36
CA MET A 236 15.94 19.80 3.91
C MET A 236 16.90 20.43 4.93
N ASP A 237 17.02 19.80 6.09
CA ASP A 237 18.00 20.21 7.09
C ASP A 237 19.39 19.70 6.69
N PHE A 238 20.17 20.62 6.12
CA PHE A 238 21.58 20.41 5.76
C PHE A 238 22.47 20.84 6.92
N ASP A 239 22.30 20.25 8.09
CA ASP A 239 23.35 20.31 9.10
C ASP A 239 24.67 19.79 8.49
N ASP A 240 25.80 20.43 8.84
CA ASP A 240 27.11 20.28 8.18
C ASP A 240 27.66 18.82 8.14
N ASP A 241 27.04 17.87 8.87
CA ASP A 241 27.40 16.45 8.92
C ASP A 241 26.25 15.51 8.48
N ASN A 242 25.51 15.87 7.41
CA ASN A 242 24.45 14.99 6.89
C ASN A 242 25.00 13.80 6.08
N PHE A 243 25.39 12.74 6.80
CA PHE A 243 25.88 11.47 6.24
C PHE A 243 25.04 10.93 5.09
N TRP A 244 23.71 11.08 5.14
CA TRP A 244 22.82 10.54 4.11
C TRP A 244 22.93 11.31 2.79
N MET A 245 23.02 12.64 2.87
CA MET A 245 23.21 13.51 1.69
C MET A 245 24.52 13.22 0.99
N ASP A 246 25.62 13.09 1.75
CA ASP A 246 26.93 12.73 1.20
C ASP A 246 26.86 11.43 0.39
N LYS A 247 26.11 10.43 0.88
CA LYS A 247 25.95 9.15 0.18
C LYS A 247 25.15 9.28 -1.11
N ILE A 248 24.13 10.12 -1.14
CA ILE A 248 23.30 10.37 -2.32
C ILE A 248 24.11 11.11 -3.39
N GLU A 249 24.79 12.20 -3.02
CA GLU A 249 25.59 12.98 -3.95
C GLU A 249 26.75 12.17 -4.54
N ASP A 250 27.43 11.38 -3.69
CA ASP A 250 28.44 10.43 -4.13
C ASP A 250 27.88 9.42 -5.13
N PHE A 251 26.69 8.89 -4.88
CA PHE A 251 26.02 7.95 -5.78
C PHE A 251 25.72 8.60 -7.13
N GLU A 252 25.07 9.77 -7.15
CA GLU A 252 24.75 10.49 -8.38
C GLU A 252 26.01 10.86 -9.18
N ARG A 253 27.08 11.29 -8.48
CA ARG A 253 28.37 11.59 -9.11
C ARG A 253 28.97 10.35 -9.76
N ARG A 254 29.01 9.22 -9.06
CA ARG A 254 29.55 7.95 -9.59
C ARG A 254 28.76 7.45 -10.79
N ILE A 255 27.43 7.52 -10.74
CA ILE A 255 26.59 7.11 -11.87
C ILE A 255 26.84 8.01 -13.08
N ARG A 256 26.89 9.33 -12.91
CA ARG A 256 27.24 10.26 -13.99
C ARG A 256 28.61 9.93 -14.59
N ASP A 257 29.63 9.71 -13.77
CA ASP A 257 30.97 9.32 -14.23
C ASP A 257 30.97 8.02 -15.05
N VAL A 258 30.20 7.01 -14.62
CA VAL A 258 30.08 5.72 -15.31
C VAL A 258 29.41 5.90 -16.67
N VAL A 259 28.32 6.68 -16.73
CA VAL A 259 27.58 6.98 -17.95
C VAL A 259 28.43 7.79 -18.93
N ASP A 260 29.09 8.85 -18.46
CA ASP A 260 29.89 9.76 -19.29
C ASP A 260 31.11 9.05 -19.92
N LYS A 261 31.75 8.14 -19.17
CA LYS A 261 32.88 7.33 -19.69
C LYS A 261 32.39 6.22 -20.64
N GLY A 262 31.15 5.79 -20.50
CA GLY A 262 30.58 4.64 -21.20
C GLY A 262 31.25 3.31 -20.84
N VAL A 263 31.99 3.28 -19.72
CA VAL A 263 32.70 2.09 -19.23
C VAL A 263 32.55 2.05 -17.71
N TYR A 264 32.11 0.91 -17.20
CA TYR A 264 32.06 0.65 -15.77
C TYR A 264 33.35 -0.04 -15.32
N HIS A 265 34.07 0.61 -14.41
CA HIS A 265 35.28 0.08 -13.79
C HIS A 265 34.94 -0.51 -12.43
N MET A 266 35.12 -1.81 -12.28
CA MET A 266 34.85 -2.51 -11.03
C MET A 266 36.02 -2.46 -10.05
N ALA A 267 35.75 -2.66 -8.75
CA ALA A 267 36.81 -2.77 -7.74
C ALA A 267 37.80 -3.92 -7.98
N ASN A 268 37.39 -4.99 -8.66
CA ASN A 268 38.27 -6.11 -9.02
C ASN A 268 39.19 -5.80 -10.22
N GLY A 269 39.07 -4.62 -10.83
CA GLY A 269 39.86 -4.19 -12.01
C GLY A 269 39.23 -4.54 -13.36
N GLU A 270 38.11 -5.25 -13.39
CA GLU A 270 37.35 -5.55 -14.59
C GLU A 270 36.72 -4.28 -15.18
N LYS A 271 36.61 -4.25 -16.51
CA LYS A 271 36.01 -3.15 -17.26
C LYS A 271 34.85 -3.69 -18.09
N ILE A 272 33.66 -3.16 -17.85
CA ILE A 272 32.47 -3.43 -18.66
C ILE A 272 32.25 -2.27 -19.62
N ASP A 273 32.22 -2.56 -20.92
CA ASP A 273 31.79 -1.58 -21.92
C ASP A 273 30.26 -1.48 -21.91
N LEU A 274 29.74 -0.30 -21.59
CA LEU A 274 28.30 -0.06 -21.48
C LEU A 274 27.65 0.29 -22.84
N ARG A 275 28.42 0.30 -23.92
CA ARG A 275 27.92 0.57 -25.28
C ARG A 275 27.25 -0.64 -25.94
N HIS A 276 27.21 -1.77 -25.26
CA HIS A 276 26.49 -2.96 -25.69
C HIS A 276 25.08 -3.01 -25.08
N PRO A 277 24.12 -3.71 -25.70
CA PRO A 277 22.75 -3.83 -25.18
C PRO A 277 22.69 -4.27 -23.72
N GLU A 278 23.60 -5.13 -23.28
CA GLU A 278 23.66 -5.64 -21.90
C GLU A 278 24.05 -4.55 -20.88
N GLY A 279 24.62 -3.42 -21.33
CA GLY A 279 25.01 -2.29 -20.48
C GLY A 279 23.86 -1.72 -19.65
N ILE A 280 22.64 -1.76 -20.19
CA ILE A 280 21.44 -1.26 -19.51
C ILE A 280 21.10 -2.04 -18.24
N ASP A 281 21.38 -3.35 -18.22
CA ASP A 281 21.15 -4.20 -17.04
C ASP A 281 22.09 -3.81 -15.90
N TYR A 282 23.36 -3.52 -16.21
CA TYR A 282 24.32 -3.04 -15.21
C TYR A 282 23.90 -1.69 -14.61
N ILE A 283 23.53 -0.73 -15.46
CA ILE A 283 23.06 0.59 -15.01
C ILE A 283 21.81 0.45 -14.15
N GLY A 284 20.82 -0.33 -14.61
CA GLY A 284 19.58 -0.56 -13.86
C GLY A 284 19.81 -1.23 -12.52
N LYS A 285 20.71 -2.22 -12.44
CA LYS A 285 21.11 -2.86 -11.18
C LYS A 285 21.77 -1.88 -10.22
N MET A 286 22.60 -0.94 -10.71
CA MET A 286 23.17 0.12 -9.88
C MET A 286 22.09 1.07 -9.35
N PHE A 287 21.16 1.51 -10.21
CA PHE A 287 20.04 2.36 -9.77
C PHE A 287 19.10 1.66 -8.80
N MET A 288 18.84 0.37 -8.96
CA MET A 288 18.05 -0.39 -7.99
C MET A 288 18.81 -0.60 -6.67
N GLY A 289 20.15 -0.60 -6.68
CA GLY A 289 20.96 -1.07 -5.56
C GLY A 289 20.92 -2.59 -5.41
N HIS A 290 20.86 -3.31 -6.52
CA HIS A 290 20.71 -4.77 -6.55
C HIS A 290 21.92 -5.49 -5.95
N SER A 291 21.69 -6.66 -5.35
CA SER A 291 22.72 -7.48 -4.72
C SER A 291 23.71 -8.11 -5.72
N ASP A 292 23.43 -8.08 -7.01
CA ASP A 292 24.39 -8.56 -8.04
C ASP A 292 25.44 -7.50 -8.39
N VAL A 293 25.25 -6.25 -7.96
CA VAL A 293 26.24 -5.20 -8.22
C VAL A 293 27.51 -5.56 -7.46
N ILE A 294 28.63 -5.67 -8.18
CA ILE A 294 29.92 -6.07 -7.58
C ILE A 294 30.40 -5.02 -6.57
N ASP A 295 30.20 -3.74 -6.89
CA ASP A 295 30.56 -2.60 -6.05
C ASP A 295 29.41 -2.16 -5.13
N LYS A 296 28.79 -3.10 -4.39
CA LYS A 296 27.62 -2.84 -3.50
C LYS A 296 27.84 -1.66 -2.54
N TYR A 297 29.06 -1.50 -2.05
CA TYR A 297 29.40 -0.42 -1.13
C TYR A 297 29.18 0.97 -1.75
N PHE A 298 29.38 1.09 -3.07
CA PHE A 298 29.33 2.38 -3.77
C PHE A 298 27.98 2.66 -4.43
N PHE A 299 27.25 1.61 -4.83
CA PHE A 299 25.96 1.70 -5.54
C PHE A 299 24.77 1.15 -4.76
N GLY A 300 24.98 0.67 -3.54
CA GLY A 300 23.91 0.16 -2.68
C GLY A 300 23.21 1.26 -1.89
N ASN A 301 21.92 1.05 -1.61
CA ASN A 301 21.11 1.78 -0.63
C ASN A 301 20.82 3.28 -0.88
N TRP A 302 21.17 3.86 -2.03
CA TRP A 302 20.87 5.29 -2.27
C TRP A 302 19.36 5.60 -2.24
N ILE A 303 18.51 4.68 -2.73
CA ILE A 303 17.04 4.80 -2.64
C ILE A 303 16.59 4.86 -1.17
N LEU A 304 17.19 4.04 -0.30
CA LEU A 304 16.89 4.06 1.13
C LEU A 304 17.24 5.41 1.75
N PHE A 305 18.44 5.93 1.47
CA PHE A 305 18.87 7.23 1.98
C PHE A 305 17.98 8.36 1.46
N SER A 306 17.61 8.31 0.18
CA SER A 306 16.70 9.27 -0.44
C SER A 306 15.33 9.26 0.23
N ASN A 307 14.77 8.07 0.51
CA ASN A 307 13.49 7.94 1.18
C ASN A 307 13.51 8.45 2.62
N VAL A 308 14.60 8.22 3.35
CA VAL A 308 14.78 8.72 4.74
C VAL A 308 14.82 10.25 4.76
N ILE A 309 15.52 10.87 3.81
CA ILE A 309 15.59 12.33 3.75
C ILE A 309 14.25 12.90 3.29
N LEU A 310 13.62 12.31 2.29
CA LEU A 310 12.37 12.81 1.74
C LEU A 310 11.16 12.54 2.64
N SER A 311 11.24 11.69 3.66
CA SER A 311 10.07 11.42 4.52
C SER A 311 9.65 12.60 5.41
N GLY A 312 10.52 13.59 5.60
CA GLY A 312 10.28 14.74 6.47
C GLY A 312 10.68 14.46 7.91
#